data_AF-A0A9D4DJ00-F1
#
_entry.id   AF-A0A9D4DJ00-F1
#
_cell.length_a   1.000
_cell.length_b   1.000
_cell.length_c   1.000
_cell.angle_alpha   90.00
_cell.angle_beta   90.00
_cell.angle_gamma   90.00
#
_symmetry.space_group_name_H-M   'P 1'
#
loop_
_entity.id
_entity.type
_entity.pdbx_description
1 polymer ?
#
loop_
_entity_poly.entity_id
_entity_poly.type
_entity_poly.pdbx_seq_one_letter_code
_entity_poly.pdbx_strand_id
1 'polypeptide(L)'
;MPSTFTDPQLKSPRSVHVTPSVQVMVCGYISNTIIQVDSEGKKKLAILASMKDGVHTPVSVFYSSSTNSIILGLDNNNAMLGFKVI
;
A
#
# COMPACT_ATOMS: atom_id res chain seq x y z
N MET A 1 -17.24 -6.40 14.74
CA MET A 1 -17.94 -5.38 13.92
C MET A 1 -17.06 -5.02 12.74
N PRO A 2 -17.60 -4.78 11.53
CA PRO A 2 -16.80 -4.31 10.40
C PRO A 2 -16.22 -2.92 10.68
N SER A 3 -15.02 -2.64 10.20
CA SER A 3 -14.36 -1.33 10.25
C SER A 3 -14.23 -0.77 8.83
N THR A 4 -14.25 0.56 8.73
CA THR A 4 -14.02 1.29 7.48
C THR A 4 -12.95 2.35 7.73
N PHE A 5 -11.91 2.35 6.91
CA PHE A 5 -10.88 3.37 6.89
C PHE A 5 -11.10 4.33 5.72
N THR A 6 -11.01 5.64 5.99
CA THR A 6 -11.04 6.69 4.97
C THR A 6 -9.86 7.63 5.17
N ASP A 7 -9.25 8.09 4.09
CA ASP A 7 -8.17 9.07 4.11
C ASP A 7 -8.19 9.88 2.81
N PRO A 8 -8.00 11.21 2.83
CA PRO A 8 -7.96 12.03 1.62
C PRO A 8 -6.89 11.61 0.60
N GLN A 9 -5.85 10.94 1.07
CA GLN A 9 -4.75 10.39 0.26
C GLN A 9 -4.96 8.91 -0.09
N LEU A 10 -6.15 8.36 0.14
CA LEU A 10 -6.58 7.04 -0.34
C LEU A 10 -7.69 7.21 -1.38
N LYS A 11 -7.32 7.38 -2.66
CA LYS A 11 -8.28 7.54 -3.75
C LYS A 11 -8.31 6.29 -4.64
N SER A 12 -9.49 5.69 -4.80
CA SER A 12 -9.70 4.44 -5.53
C SER A 12 -8.82 3.31 -5.00
N PRO A 13 -9.11 2.79 -3.79
CA PRO A 13 -8.36 1.65 -3.24
C PRO A 13 -8.53 0.42 -4.14
N ARG A 14 -7.44 -0.28 -4.47
CA ARG A 14 -7.46 -1.45 -5.38
C ARG A 14 -7.07 -2.77 -4.73
N SER A 15 -6.14 -2.73 -3.78
CA SER A 15 -5.60 -3.93 -3.14
C SER A 15 -5.27 -3.65 -1.69
N VAL A 16 -5.44 -4.68 -0.87
CA VAL A 16 -5.08 -4.72 0.54
C VAL A 16 -4.14 -5.89 0.80
N HIS A 17 -3.21 -5.73 1.73
CA HIS A 17 -2.34 -6.81 2.19
C HIS A 17 -2.15 -6.73 3.70
N VAL A 18 -2.27 -7.87 4.39
CA VAL A 18 -2.03 -7.96 5.83
C VAL A 18 -0.64 -8.54 6.06
N THR A 19 0.24 -7.78 6.70
CA THR A 19 1.61 -8.20 7.01
C THR A 19 1.62 -9.20 8.18
N PRO A 20 2.72 -9.96 8.36
CA PRO A 20 2.88 -10.84 9.53
C PRO A 20 2.88 -10.09 10.88
N SER A 21 3.27 -8.81 10.89
CA SER A 21 3.16 -7.91 12.06
C SER A 21 1.75 -7.38 12.31
N VAL A 22 0.75 -7.94 11.61
CA VAL A 22 -0.66 -7.57 11.68
C VAL A 22 -0.89 -6.10 11.29
N GLN A 23 -0.11 -5.57 10.35
CA GLN A 23 -0.37 -4.23 9.79
C GLN A 23 -1.07 -4.40 8.45
N VAL A 24 -1.96 -3.46 8.11
CA VAL A 24 -2.67 -3.49 6.83
C VAL A 24 -2.02 -2.49 5.89
N MET A 25 -1.75 -2.89 4.67
CA MET A 25 -1.31 -2.02 3.59
C MET A 25 -2.43 -1.89 2.57
N VAL A 26 -2.66 -0.68 2.07
CA VAL A 26 -3.65 -0.41 1.04
C VAL A 26 -3.03 0.47 -0.04
N CYS A 27 -3.22 0.10 -1.31
CA CYS A 27 -2.83 0.94 -2.43
C CYS A 27 -3.99 1.84 -2.88
N GLY A 28 -3.71 3.14 -3.04
CA GLY A 28 -4.61 4.09 -3.67
C GLY A 28 -4.20 4.33 -5.13
N TYR A 29 -5.03 3.86 -6.07
CA TYR A 29 -4.73 3.89 -7.50
C TYR A 29 -4.61 5.32 -8.03
N ILE A 30 -5.59 6.19 -7.72
CA ILE A 30 -5.60 7.58 -8.20
C ILE A 30 -4.64 8.44 -7.38
N SER A 31 -4.53 8.17 -6.07
CA SER A 31 -3.66 8.93 -5.19
C SER A 31 -2.18 8.57 -5.34
N ASN A 32 -1.85 7.46 -6.03
CA ASN A 32 -0.48 6.98 -6.23
C ASN A 32 0.26 6.79 -4.90
N THR A 33 -0.44 6.22 -3.91
CA THR A 33 0.03 6.07 -2.54
C THR A 33 -0.12 4.65 -2.05
N ILE A 34 0.82 4.21 -1.23
CA ILE A 34 0.71 3.02 -0.40
C ILE A 34 0.59 3.49 1.05
N ILE A 35 -0.54 3.18 1.69
CA ILE A 35 -0.83 3.61 3.05
C ILE A 35 -0.76 2.40 3.97
N GLN A 36 -0.06 2.58 5.08
CA GLN A 36 -0.10 1.65 6.20
C GLN A 36 -1.21 2.05 7.17
N VAL A 37 -1.99 1.06 7.58
CA VAL A 37 -3.11 1.17 8.50
C VAL A 37 -2.87 0.17 9.63
N ASP A 38 -3.41 0.48 10.81
CA ASP A 38 -3.39 -0.45 11.94
C ASP A 38 -4.05 -1.79 11.63
N SER A 39 -3.83 -2.76 12.51
CA SER A 39 -4.37 -4.13 12.42
C SER A 39 -5.88 -4.19 12.27
N GLU A 40 -6.58 -3.17 12.75
CA GLU A 40 -8.03 -3.10 12.72
C GLU A 40 -8.57 -2.39 11.48
N GLY A 41 -7.71 -1.84 10.61
CA GLY A 41 -8.14 -1.09 9.44
C GLY A 41 -8.91 0.18 9.82
N LYS A 42 -8.49 0.88 10.88
CA LYS A 42 -9.17 2.07 11.44
C LYS A 42 -8.30 3.32 11.42
N LYS A 43 -6.99 3.19 11.66
CA LYS A 43 -6.09 4.32 11.80
C LYS A 43 -4.92 4.25 10.82
N LYS A 44 -4.69 5.35 10.11
CA LYS A 44 -3.46 5.54 9.33
C LYS A 44 -2.25 5.57 10.25
N LEU A 45 -1.26 4.74 9.93
CA LEU A 45 0.03 4.72 10.59
C LEU A 45 1.06 5.53 9.80
N ALA A 46 1.15 5.31 8.49
CA ALA A 46 2.14 5.95 7.63
C ALA A 46 1.73 5.96 6.16
N ILE A 47 2.42 6.78 5.36
CA ILE A 47 2.49 6.62 3.90
C ILE A 47 3.83 5.93 3.64
N LEU A 48 3.79 4.72 3.09
CA LEU A 48 4.99 3.90 2.87
C LEU A 48 5.67 4.23 1.55
N ALA A 49 4.90 4.63 0.54
CA ALA A 49 5.41 5.06 -0.75
C ALA A 49 4.39 5.94 -1.46
N SER A 50 4.89 6.74 -2.38
CA SER A 50 4.15 7.75 -3.12
C SER A 50 4.64 7.87 -4.56
N MET A 51 4.02 8.76 -5.33
CA MET A 51 4.51 9.14 -6.66
C MET A 51 5.98 9.58 -6.67
N LYS A 52 6.49 10.18 -5.58
CA LYS A 52 7.91 10.59 -5.48
C LYS A 52 8.86 9.40 -5.48
N ASP A 53 8.36 8.24 -5.09
CA ASP A 53 9.09 6.98 -5.01
C ASP A 53 8.88 6.12 -6.27
N GLY A 54 8.27 6.68 -7.32
CA GLY A 54 7.98 5.99 -8.58
C GLY A 54 6.70 5.15 -8.57
N VAL A 55 5.83 5.30 -7.56
CA VAL A 55 4.52 4.64 -7.53
C VAL A 55 3.59 5.32 -8.52
N HIS A 56 3.27 4.65 -9.62
CA HIS A 56 2.35 5.14 -10.65
C HIS A 56 1.22 4.13 -10.86
N THR A 57 -0.02 4.55 -10.57
CA THR A 57 -1.25 3.76 -10.67
C THR A 57 -1.11 2.33 -10.11
N PRO A 58 -0.83 2.20 -8.80
CA PRO A 58 -0.66 0.90 -8.17
C PRO A 58 -1.98 0.14 -8.15
N VAL A 59 -1.94 -1.13 -8.55
CA VAL A 59 -3.12 -2.02 -8.59
C VAL A 59 -3.01 -3.17 -7.58
N SER A 60 -1.81 -3.54 -7.19
CA SER A 60 -1.57 -4.60 -6.20
C SER A 60 -0.43 -4.22 -5.26
N VAL A 61 -0.48 -4.74 -4.03
CA VAL A 61 0.57 -4.59 -3.02
C VAL A 61 0.81 -5.91 -2.30
N PHE A 62 2.08 -6.22 -2.08
CA PHE A 62 2.51 -7.38 -1.31
C PHE A 62 3.73 -7.02 -0.46
N TYR A 63 3.78 -7.54 0.76
CA TYR A 63 4.96 -7.44 1.62
C TYR A 63 5.64 -8.81 1.74
N SER A 64 6.91 -8.85 1.35
CA SER A 64 7.77 -10.02 1.50
C SER A 64 8.57 -9.91 2.79
N SER A 65 8.23 -10.72 3.80
CA SER A 65 8.98 -10.77 5.05
C SER A 65 10.39 -11.35 4.88
N SER A 66 10.59 -12.23 3.89
CA SER A 66 11.90 -12.86 3.64
C SER A 66 12.93 -11.87 3.11
N THR A 67 12.50 -10.87 2.33
CA THR A 67 13.40 -9.85 1.75
C THR A 67 13.25 -8.49 2.43
N ASN A 68 12.31 -8.37 3.38
CA ASN A 68 11.85 -7.12 3.97
C ASN A 68 11.54 -6.05 2.91
N SER A 69 10.74 -6.42 1.90
CA SER A 69 10.43 -5.56 0.75
C SER A 69 8.94 -5.44 0.50
N ILE A 70 8.54 -4.28 -0.01
CA ILE A 70 7.22 -4.06 -0.59
C ILE A 70 7.34 -4.23 -2.09
N ILE A 71 6.40 -4.96 -2.68
CA ILE A 71 6.29 -5.21 -4.11
C ILE A 71 4.93 -4.71 -4.58
N LEU A 72 4.95 -3.89 -5.63
CA LEU A 72 3.77 -3.27 -6.22
C LEU A 72 3.62 -3.69 -7.68
N GLY A 73 2.39 -4.02 -8.09
CA GLY A 73 2.01 -4.05 -9.50
C GLY A 73 1.52 -2.66 -9.94
N LEU A 74 2.06 -2.15 -11.04
CA LEU A 74 1.77 -0.81 -11.59
C LEU A 74 1.10 -0.92 -12.96
N ASP A 75 -0.06 -0.30 -13.10
CA ASP A 75 -0.89 -0.36 -14.32
C ASP A 75 -0.30 0.48 -15.46
N ASN A 76 0.04 1.75 -15.19
CA ASN A 76 0.49 2.68 -16.24
C ASN A 76 1.85 2.32 -16.84
N ASN A 77 2.68 1.58 -16.10
CA ASN A 77 4.03 1.24 -16.51
C ASN A 77 4.17 -0.22 -16.96
N ASN A 78 3.09 -1.02 -16.91
CA ASN A 78 3.13 -2.47 -17.14
C ASN A 78 4.31 -3.13 -16.38
N ALA A 79 4.56 -2.68 -15.15
CA ALA A 79 5.78 -2.97 -14.42
C ALA A 79 5.48 -3.37 -12.98
N MET A 80 6.49 -3.98 -12.35
CA MET A 80 6.53 -4.13 -10.91
C MET A 80 7.57 -3.20 -10.32
N LEU A 81 7.25 -2.62 -9.16
CA LEU A 81 8.18 -1.84 -8.37
C LEU A 81 8.41 -2.53 -7.03
N GLY A 82 9.69 -2.78 -6.70
CA GLY A 82 10.10 -3.36 -5.43
C GLY A 82 11.03 -2.41 -4.69
N PHE A 83 10.78 -2.18 -3.40
CA PHE A 83 11.68 -1.41 -2.54
C PHE A 83 11.76 -2.02 -1.14
N LYS A 84 12.92 -1.85 -0.50
CA LYS A 84 13.13 -2.32 0.87
C LYS A 84 12.45 -1.37 1.86
N VAL A 85 11.89 -1.96 2.91
CA VAL A 85 11.46 -1.22 4.09
C VAL A 85 12.69 -1.02 4.96
N ILE A 86 13.03 0.24 5.27
CA ILE A 86 14.18 0.59 6.13
C ILE A 86 13.75 0.53 7.59
#